data_AF-A0A496ZKG3-F1
#
_entry.id   AF-A0A496ZKG3-F1
#
_cell.length_a   1.000
_cell.length_b   1.000
_cell.length_c   1.000
_cell.angle_alpha   90.00
_cell.angle_beta   90.00
_cell.angle_gamma   90.00
#
_symmetry.space_group_name_H-M   'P 1'
#
loop_
_entity.id
_entity.type
_entity.pdbx_description
1 polymer ?
#
loop_
_entity_poly.entity_id
_entity_poly.type
_entity_poly.pdbx_seq_one_letter_code
_entity_poly.pdbx_strand_id
1 'polypeptide(L)'
;MILNGKIYYEMEQFKSTSKYIYFISKFETSNEQFAGFVDDDGYEIEDYWIISGGIMPKSSIGWQYQAKYNILAPNDWDLSKQPYWIDSYSNFIYGPVTSICWFEAYAYTNWCECELPTYKQVKKLPKRKI
;
A
#
# COMPACT_ATOMS: atom_id res chain seq x y z
N MET A 1 21.18 -22.71 4.96
CA MET A 1 21.87 -23.85 5.61
C MET A 1 21.15 -24.21 6.90
N ILE A 2 20.73 -25.45 7.11
CA ILE A 2 20.07 -25.89 8.37
C ILE A 2 21.15 -26.41 9.32
N LEU A 3 21.30 -25.78 10.48
CA LEU A 3 22.05 -26.29 11.63
C LEU A 3 21.15 -26.19 12.87
N ASN A 4 20.99 -27.31 13.59
CA ASN A 4 20.31 -27.38 14.89
C ASN A 4 18.87 -26.82 14.93
N GLY A 5 18.04 -27.09 13.92
CA GLY A 5 16.61 -26.79 13.96
C GLY A 5 16.25 -25.29 13.97
N LYS A 6 17.21 -24.40 13.72
CA LYS A 6 16.97 -22.97 13.51
C LYS A 6 17.13 -22.62 12.03
N ILE A 7 16.13 -21.92 11.49
CA ILE A 7 16.18 -21.36 10.14
C ILE A 7 17.03 -20.09 10.20
N TYR A 8 18.18 -20.12 9.52
CA TYR A 8 19.00 -18.93 9.30
C TYR A 8 18.69 -18.40 7.90
N TYR A 9 18.03 -17.25 7.83
CA TYR A 9 17.95 -16.48 6.59
C TYR A 9 19.32 -15.84 6.35
N GLU A 10 19.95 -16.17 5.24
CA GLU A 10 21.14 -15.48 4.76
C GLU A 10 20.67 -14.10 4.26
N MET A 11 20.83 -13.07 5.10
CA MET A 11 20.46 -11.71 4.73
C MET A 11 21.65 -11.06 4.02
N GLU A 12 21.61 -11.03 2.68
CA GLU A 12 22.53 -10.17 1.93
C GLU A 12 22.12 -8.70 2.09
N GLN A 13 23.00 -7.90 2.70
CA GLN A 13 22.85 -6.44 2.70
C GLN A 13 23.16 -5.88 1.31
N PHE A 14 22.13 -5.66 0.50
CA PHE A 14 22.27 -4.81 -0.67
C PHE A 14 22.36 -3.34 -0.25
N LYS A 15 23.56 -2.76 -0.32
CA LYS A 15 23.77 -1.31 -0.28
C LYS A 15 23.20 -0.68 -1.56
N SER A 16 21.87 -0.53 -1.62
CA SER A 16 21.24 0.34 -2.59
C SER A 16 21.48 1.80 -2.19
N THR A 17 22.54 2.37 -2.73
CA THR A 17 22.67 3.82 -2.95
C THR A 17 21.88 4.13 -4.20
N SER A 18 20.57 4.33 -4.06
CA SER A 18 19.73 4.80 -5.18
C SER A 18 20.37 6.06 -5.76
N LYS A 19 20.83 5.95 -7.02
CA LYS A 19 21.41 7.01 -7.84
C LYS A 19 20.31 7.78 -8.61
N TYR A 20 19.05 7.38 -8.46
CA TYR A 20 17.93 7.88 -9.22
C TYR A 20 17.23 9.03 -8.49
N ILE A 21 16.80 10.02 -9.27
CA ILE A 21 15.93 11.10 -8.80
C ILE A 21 14.53 10.52 -8.61
N TYR A 22 13.87 10.87 -7.51
CA TYR A 22 12.52 10.42 -7.19
C TYR A 22 11.69 11.60 -6.69
N PHE A 23 10.38 11.49 -6.84
CA PHE A 23 9.40 12.40 -6.27
C PHE A 23 8.55 11.64 -5.26
N ILE A 24 8.13 12.31 -4.19
CA ILE A 24 7.18 11.78 -3.21
C ILE A 24 6.03 12.78 -3.16
N SER A 25 4.80 12.28 -3.09
CA SER A 25 3.61 13.12 -2.96
C SER A 25 3.76 14.08 -1.78
N LYS A 26 3.28 15.32 -1.96
CA LYS A 26 3.34 16.35 -0.91
C LYS A 26 2.42 16.01 0.26
N PHE A 27 1.31 15.33 -0.03
CA PHE A 27 0.27 14.92 0.92
C PHE A 27 0.01 13.42 0.79
N GLU A 28 -0.59 12.86 1.83
CA GLU A 28 -1.16 11.52 1.84
C GLU A 28 -2.27 11.37 0.80
N THR A 29 -2.52 10.15 0.34
CA THR A 29 -3.67 9.83 -0.51
C THR A 29 -4.97 10.18 0.21
N SER A 30 -5.86 10.92 -0.44
CA SER A 30 -7.15 11.30 0.14
C SER A 30 -8.21 10.19 0.02
N ASN A 31 -9.29 10.32 0.78
CA ASN A 31 -10.46 9.44 0.61
C ASN A 31 -11.03 9.51 -0.80
N GLU A 32 -11.16 10.69 -1.40
CA GLU A 32 -11.62 10.83 -2.79
C GLU A 32 -10.74 10.06 -3.79
N GLN A 33 -9.42 10.16 -3.63
CA GLN A 33 -8.48 9.47 -4.51
C GLN A 33 -8.58 7.96 -4.36
N PHE A 34 -8.68 7.47 -3.12
CA PHE A 34 -8.82 6.03 -2.86
C PHE A 34 -10.19 5.50 -3.28
N ALA A 35 -11.24 6.32 -3.21
CA ALA A 35 -12.55 5.96 -3.73
C ALA A 35 -12.52 5.75 -5.24
N GLY A 36 -11.74 6.54 -5.99
CA GLY A 36 -11.50 6.30 -7.42
C GLY A 36 -10.90 4.92 -7.70
N PHE A 37 -10.02 4.42 -6.83
CA PHE A 37 -9.50 3.04 -6.93
C PHE A 37 -10.57 1.99 -6.65
N VAL A 38 -11.45 2.22 -5.66
CA VAL A 38 -12.57 1.32 -5.35
C VAL A 38 -13.58 1.28 -6.51
N ASP A 39 -13.95 2.46 -7.03
CA ASP A 39 -14.94 2.62 -8.11
C ASP A 39 -14.45 2.08 -9.47
N ASP A 40 -13.13 1.97 -9.66
CA ASP A 40 -12.48 1.39 -10.85
C ASP A 40 -12.10 -0.10 -10.63
N ASP A 41 -12.90 -0.81 -9.82
CA ASP A 41 -12.77 -2.25 -9.55
C ASP A 41 -11.38 -2.66 -9.00
N GLY A 42 -10.71 -1.77 -8.27
CA GLY A 42 -9.33 -1.98 -7.79
C GLY A 42 -9.15 -3.19 -6.86
N TYR A 43 -10.21 -3.62 -6.18
CA TYR A 43 -10.22 -4.85 -5.35
C TYR A 43 -10.48 -6.13 -6.17
N GLU A 44 -10.88 -6.02 -7.44
CA GLU A 44 -11.23 -7.14 -8.31
C GLU A 44 -10.15 -7.45 -9.37
N ILE A 45 -9.20 -6.54 -9.58
CA ILE A 45 -8.15 -6.68 -10.60
C ILE A 45 -6.85 -7.20 -9.97
N GLU A 46 -6.56 -8.49 -10.15
CA GLU A 46 -5.39 -9.18 -9.56
C GLU A 46 -4.05 -8.49 -9.89
N ASP A 47 -3.89 -7.94 -11.09
CA ASP A 47 -2.64 -7.32 -11.55
C ASP A 47 -2.18 -6.18 -10.63
N TYR A 48 -3.11 -5.41 -10.06
CA TYR A 48 -2.76 -4.38 -9.09
C TYR A 48 -2.18 -4.96 -7.79
N TRP A 49 -2.53 -6.19 -7.43
CA TRP A 49 -2.09 -6.82 -6.19
C TRP A 49 -0.79 -7.63 -6.33
N ILE A 50 -0.21 -7.70 -7.52
CA ILE A 50 1.04 -8.41 -7.77
C ILE A 50 2.23 -7.61 -7.23
N ILE A 51 2.85 -8.13 -6.17
CA ILE A 51 4.02 -7.53 -5.55
C ILE A 51 5.28 -7.89 -6.33
N SER A 52 5.86 -6.91 -6.98
CA SER A 52 7.06 -7.04 -7.81
C SER A 52 8.35 -6.77 -7.01
N GLY A 53 9.51 -6.90 -7.68
CA GLY A 53 10.81 -6.52 -7.11
C GLY A 53 11.38 -7.46 -6.04
N GLY A 54 10.80 -8.66 -5.88
CA GLY A 54 11.30 -9.67 -4.92
C GLY A 54 11.13 -9.27 -3.44
N ILE A 55 10.24 -8.31 -3.15
CA ILE A 55 9.96 -7.85 -1.78
C ILE A 55 9.37 -8.97 -0.92
N MET A 56 8.57 -9.85 -1.55
CA MET A 56 7.92 -10.99 -0.90
C MET A 56 8.31 -12.31 -1.60
N PRO A 57 8.35 -13.44 -0.88
CA PRO A 57 8.62 -14.76 -1.48
C PRO A 57 7.59 -15.17 -2.55
N LYS A 58 6.35 -14.69 -2.40
CA LYS A 58 5.25 -14.93 -3.34
C LYS A 58 4.63 -13.59 -3.73
N SER A 59 4.67 -13.25 -5.01
CA SER A 59 4.18 -11.97 -5.53
C SER A 59 2.67 -11.79 -5.35
N SER A 60 1.90 -12.88 -5.48
CA SER A 60 0.44 -12.88 -5.39
C SER A 60 -0.11 -12.94 -3.95
N ILE A 61 0.72 -12.72 -2.92
CA ILE A 61 0.30 -12.91 -1.53
C ILE A 61 -0.75 -11.87 -1.09
N GLY A 62 -0.67 -10.65 -1.62
CA GLY A 62 -1.66 -9.60 -1.36
C GLY A 62 -3.04 -9.98 -1.89
N TRP A 63 -3.10 -10.46 -3.14
CA TRP A 63 -4.34 -10.96 -3.76
C TRP A 63 -4.97 -12.09 -2.95
N GLN A 64 -4.16 -13.07 -2.53
CA GLN A 64 -4.65 -14.18 -1.69
C GLN A 64 -5.12 -13.71 -0.31
N TYR A 65 -4.47 -12.69 0.24
CA TYR A 65 -4.87 -12.11 1.51
C TYR A 65 -6.23 -11.42 1.40
N GLN A 66 -6.43 -10.55 0.41
CA GLN A 66 -7.71 -9.87 0.24
C GLN A 66 -8.83 -10.90 0.05
N ALA A 67 -8.64 -11.85 -0.87
CA ALA A 67 -9.66 -12.85 -1.20
C ALA A 67 -10.03 -13.73 0.00
N LYS A 68 -9.04 -14.09 0.83
CA LYS A 68 -9.27 -14.88 2.05
C LYS A 68 -10.15 -14.16 3.07
N TYR A 69 -9.99 -12.83 3.19
CA TYR A 69 -10.70 -12.02 4.17
C TYR A 69 -11.88 -11.23 3.57
N ASN A 70 -12.15 -11.42 2.27
CA ASN A 70 -13.19 -10.74 1.52
C ASN A 70 -13.13 -9.21 1.72
N ILE A 71 -11.93 -8.65 1.52
CA ILE A 71 -11.68 -7.22 1.68
C ILE A 71 -12.11 -6.53 0.39
N LEU A 72 -13.07 -5.62 0.48
CA LEU A 72 -13.65 -4.93 -0.68
C LEU A 72 -13.48 -3.40 -0.62
N ALA A 73 -13.01 -2.88 0.52
CA ALA A 73 -12.83 -1.47 0.82
C ALA A 73 -11.96 -1.32 2.07
N PRO A 74 -11.49 -0.10 2.41
CA PRO A 74 -10.89 0.18 3.71
C PRO A 74 -11.81 -0.28 4.85
N ASN A 75 -11.23 -0.76 5.95
CA ASN A 75 -11.96 -1.52 6.96
C ASN A 75 -13.09 -0.73 7.68
N ASP A 76 -13.04 0.60 7.68
CA ASP A 76 -14.05 1.48 8.28
C ASP A 76 -14.94 2.18 7.25
N TRP A 77 -14.92 1.74 5.99
CA TRP A 77 -15.81 2.23 4.93
C TRP A 77 -17.04 1.34 4.80
N ASP A 78 -18.14 1.96 4.38
CA ASP A 78 -19.42 1.30 4.14
C ASP A 78 -19.86 1.57 2.70
N LEU A 79 -19.69 0.58 1.82
CA LEU A 79 -20.03 0.68 0.40
C LEU A 79 -21.54 0.86 0.14
N SER A 80 -22.40 0.72 1.16
CA SER A 80 -23.83 1.02 1.03
C SER A 80 -24.17 2.51 1.22
N LYS A 81 -23.19 3.34 1.62
CA LYS A 81 -23.37 4.76 1.93
C LYS A 81 -22.69 5.66 0.91
N GLN A 82 -23.18 6.89 0.77
CA GLN A 82 -22.54 7.92 -0.02
C GLN A 82 -22.22 9.16 0.84
N PRO A 83 -20.95 9.55 0.95
CA PRO A 83 -19.76 8.83 0.49
C PRO A 83 -19.46 7.58 1.36
N TYR A 84 -18.69 6.62 0.84
CA TYR A 84 -18.35 5.37 1.54
C TYR A 84 -17.70 5.58 2.92
N TRP A 85 -16.97 6.69 3.08
CA TRP A 85 -16.21 7.04 4.27
C TRP A 85 -16.97 7.94 5.25
N ILE A 86 -18.28 8.12 5.11
CA ILE A 86 -19.04 9.09 5.92
C ILE A 86 -18.91 8.84 7.44
N ASP A 87 -18.78 7.58 7.85
CA ASP A 87 -18.63 7.14 9.24
C ASP A 87 -17.21 6.69 9.61
N SER A 88 -16.23 6.87 8.71
CA SER A 88 -14.86 6.43 8.94
C SER A 88 -14.12 7.36 9.93
N TYR A 89 -12.95 6.92 10.43
CA TYR A 89 -12.13 7.78 11.29
C TYR A 89 -11.70 9.07 10.60
N SER A 90 -11.35 8.97 9.31
CA SER A 90 -11.06 10.12 8.45
C SER A 90 -12.21 10.31 7.48
N ASN A 91 -13.21 11.11 7.87
CA ASN A 91 -14.45 11.26 7.10
C ASN A 91 -14.48 12.50 6.17
N PHE A 92 -13.39 13.25 6.09
CA PHE A 92 -13.27 14.41 5.20
C PHE A 92 -12.83 13.96 3.80
N ILE A 93 -13.46 14.49 2.74
CA ILE A 93 -13.17 14.12 1.34
C ILE A 93 -11.67 14.24 0.96
N TYR A 94 -11.01 15.33 1.39
CA TYR A 94 -9.58 15.55 1.18
C TYR A 94 -8.72 15.11 2.39
N GLY A 95 -9.33 14.44 3.38
CA GLY A 95 -8.63 13.81 4.48
C GLY A 95 -7.89 12.55 4.01
N PRO A 96 -6.82 12.14 4.70
CA PRO A 96 -6.07 10.95 4.33
C PRO A 96 -6.96 9.71 4.42
N VAL A 97 -6.86 8.79 3.46
CA VAL A 97 -7.47 7.47 3.63
C VAL A 97 -6.84 6.75 4.83
N THR A 98 -7.68 6.17 5.67
CA THR A 98 -7.27 5.44 6.87
C THR A 98 -7.77 4.00 6.83
N SER A 99 -7.33 3.18 7.80
CA SER A 99 -7.84 1.81 7.97
C SER A 99 -7.60 0.87 6.78
N ILE A 100 -6.55 1.15 5.99
CA ILE A 100 -6.02 0.26 4.94
C ILE A 100 -4.78 -0.49 5.44
N CYS A 101 -4.60 -1.72 4.96
CA CYS A 101 -3.39 -2.49 5.17
C CYS A 101 -2.30 -2.17 4.13
N TRP A 102 -1.10 -2.74 4.33
CA TRP A 102 0.01 -2.52 3.41
C TRP A 102 -0.27 -3.05 1.99
N PHE A 103 -1.01 -4.16 1.85
CA PHE A 103 -1.35 -4.72 0.53
C PHE A 103 -2.27 -3.80 -0.27
N GLU A 104 -3.27 -3.20 0.39
CA GLU A 104 -4.16 -2.21 -0.22
C GLU A 104 -3.38 -0.97 -0.67
N ALA A 105 -2.46 -0.47 0.17
CA ALA A 105 -1.61 0.65 -0.19
C ALA A 105 -0.71 0.34 -1.41
N TYR A 106 -0.17 -0.88 -1.49
CA TYR A 106 0.63 -1.33 -2.63
C TYR A 106 -0.23 -1.46 -3.90
N ALA A 107 -1.42 -2.06 -3.80
CA ALA A 107 -2.34 -2.23 -4.91
C ALA A 107 -2.79 -0.87 -5.48
N TYR A 108 -3.13 0.07 -4.60
CA TYR A 108 -3.43 1.45 -4.97
C TYR A 108 -2.27 2.10 -5.73
N THR A 109 -1.02 1.92 -5.28
CA THR A 109 0.13 2.49 -6.00
C THR A 109 0.32 1.88 -7.38
N ASN A 110 0.09 0.57 -7.55
CA ASN A 110 0.14 -0.07 -8.86
C ASN A 110 -0.95 0.46 -9.80
N TRP A 111 -2.18 0.65 -9.31
CA TRP A 111 -3.27 1.27 -10.08
C TRP A 111 -2.92 2.70 -10.52
N CYS A 112 -2.28 3.47 -9.64
CA CYS A 112 -1.77 4.81 -9.94
C CYS A 112 -0.50 4.84 -10.82
N GLU A 113 0.02 3.69 -11.26
CA GLU A 113 1.31 3.58 -11.96
C GLU A 113 2.48 4.23 -11.18
N CYS A 114 2.44 4.10 -9.85
CA CYS A 114 3.39 4.67 -8.90
C CYS A 114 4.00 3.55 -8.00
N GLU A 115 4.81 3.94 -7.02
CA GLU A 115 5.39 3.02 -6.04
C GLU A 115 5.30 3.56 -4.62
N LEU A 116 5.23 2.66 -3.63
CA LEU A 116 5.43 3.03 -2.24
C LEU A 116 6.88 3.48 -2.00
N PRO A 117 7.11 4.61 -1.31
CA PRO A 117 8.46 5.07 -1.06
C PRO A 117 9.15 4.14 -0.04
N THR A 118 10.44 3.86 -0.29
CA THR A 118 11.27 3.16 0.69
C THR A 118 11.49 4.03 1.94
N TYR A 119 11.74 3.38 3.08
CA TYR A 119 12.11 4.08 4.31
C TYR A 119 13.29 5.05 4.13
N LYS A 120 14.29 4.68 3.31
CA LYS A 120 15.44 5.54 3.02
C LYS A 120 15.05 6.80 2.24
N GLN A 121 14.11 6.70 1.30
CA GLN A 121 13.61 7.87 0.55
C GLN A 121 12.81 8.80 1.46
N VAL A 122 11.89 8.24 2.28
CA VAL A 122 11.08 9.02 3.24
C VAL A 122 11.96 9.72 4.28
N LYS A 123 12.97 9.03 4.83
CA LYS A 123 13.88 9.59 5.85
C LYS A 123 14.65 10.83 5.37
N LYS A 124 14.84 10.99 4.06
CA LYS A 124 15.51 12.14 3.47
C LYS A 124 14.59 13.35 3.27
N LEU A 125 13.27 13.20 3.44
CA LEU A 125 12.34 14.30 3.29
C LEU A 125 12.56 15.35 4.39
N PRO A 126 12.40 16.65 4.08
CA PRO A 126 12.41 17.69 5.09
C PRO A 126 11.28 17.44 6.09
N LYS A 127 11.57 17.59 7.39
CA LYS A 127 10.54 17.50 8.43
C LYS A 127 9.50 18.58 8.15
N ARG A 128 8.22 18.19 8.04
CA ARG A 128 7.12 19.15 7.94
C ARG A 128 7.14 20.03 9.19
N LYS A 129 7.18 21.35 8.99
CA LYS A 129 6.88 22.31 10.06
C LYS A 129 5.36 22.33 10.20
N ILE A 130 4.87 21.88 11.34
CA ILE A 130 3.45 21.97 11.74
C ILE A 130 3.29 23.32 12.43
#